data_AF-N2BQS6-F1
#
_entry.id   AF-N2BQS6-F1
#
_cell.length_a   1.000
_cell.length_b   1.000
_cell.length_c   1.000
_cell.angle_alpha   90.00
_cell.angle_beta   90.00
_cell.angle_gamma   90.00
#
_symmetry.space_group_name_H-M   'P 1'
#
loop_
_entity.id
_entity.type
_entity.pdbx_description
1 polymer ?
#
loop_
_entity_poly.entity_id
_entity_poly.type
_entity_poly.pdbx_seq_one_letter_code
_entity_poly.pdbx_strand_id
1 'polypeptide(L)'
;MQLRDLHYKHPFRSYQQRILDAFSSYQADKAINIVAAPGSGKTILGLELIRRLGKPALILSPSLAIRQQWGERFADGFLTQDSQEHDLSRIPCSTQRS
;
A
#
# COMPACT_ATOMS: atom_id res chain seq x y z
N MET A 1 -8.19 3.48 11.74
CA MET A 1 -6.95 2.70 11.57
C MET A 1 -5.87 3.64 11.07
N GLN A 2 -4.74 3.78 11.77
CA GLN A 2 -3.64 4.61 11.24
C GLN A 2 -2.76 3.74 10.34
N LEU A 3 -2.20 4.32 9.26
CA LEU A 3 -1.28 3.63 8.36
C LEU A 3 -0.11 2.97 9.11
N ARG A 4 0.31 3.56 10.25
CA ARG A 4 1.39 3.06 11.11
C ARG A 4 1.13 1.67 11.72
N ASP A 5 -0.14 1.26 11.82
CA ASP A 5 -0.54 0.02 12.48
C ASP A 5 -0.49 -1.20 11.54
N LEU A 6 -0.33 -0.97 10.24
CA LEU A 6 -0.28 -2.02 9.22
C LEU A 6 1.09 -2.70 9.21
N HIS A 7 1.11 -4.03 9.17
CA HIS A 7 2.35 -4.80 9.07
C HIS A 7 2.26 -5.79 7.92
N TYR A 8 3.27 -5.78 7.05
CA TYR A 8 3.34 -6.76 5.98
C TYR A 8 3.63 -8.15 6.56
N LYS A 9 2.79 -9.13 6.23
CA LYS A 9 2.81 -10.46 6.87
C LYS A 9 3.93 -11.39 6.42
N HIS A 10 4.63 -11.07 5.32
CA HIS A 10 5.63 -11.96 4.71
C HIS A 10 7.05 -11.37 4.78
N PRO A 11 8.09 -12.21 4.77
CA PRO A 11 9.47 -11.72 4.74
C PRO A 11 9.78 -10.99 3.42
N PHE A 12 10.50 -9.88 3.53
CA PHE A 12 11.00 -9.15 2.37
C PHE A 12 12.18 -9.87 1.71
N ARG A 13 12.23 -9.83 0.37
CA ARG A 13 13.39 -10.34 -0.38
C ARG A 13 14.60 -9.42 -0.21
N SER A 14 15.81 -9.94 -0.41
CA SER A 14 17.07 -9.20 -0.20
C SER A 14 17.14 -7.86 -0.95
N TYR A 15 16.59 -7.79 -2.15
CA TYR A 15 16.56 -6.53 -2.91
C TYR A 15 15.57 -5.51 -2.33
N GLN A 16 14.46 -5.96 -1.76
CA GLN A 16 13.46 -5.10 -1.10
C GLN A 16 14.06 -4.50 0.16
N GLN A 17 14.72 -5.33 0.97
CA GLN A 17 15.46 -4.88 2.17
C GLN A 17 16.45 -3.77 1.83
N ARG A 18 17.27 -3.93 0.79
CA ARG A 18 18.24 -2.89 0.37
C ARG A 18 17.57 -1.55 0.04
N ILE A 19 16.40 -1.57 -0.60
CA ILE A 19 15.65 -0.33 -0.91
C ILE A 19 15.05 0.28 0.37
N LEU A 20 14.56 -0.58 1.27
CA LEU A 20 14.04 -0.17 2.58
C LEU A 20 15.12 0.41 3.50
N ASP A 21 16.35 -0.10 3.44
CA ASP A 21 17.50 0.40 4.20
C ASP A 21 17.96 1.76 3.65
N ALA A 22 17.97 1.91 2.32
CA ALA A 22 18.31 3.17 1.65
C ALA A 22 17.20 4.24 1.76
N PHE A 23 16.01 3.87 2.22
CA PHE A 23 14.85 4.77 2.31
C PHE A 23 15.11 6.05 3.12
N SER A 24 15.85 5.93 4.23
CA SER A 24 16.18 7.07 5.09
C SER A 24 16.95 8.16 4.33
N SER A 25 17.80 7.76 3.38
CA SER A 25 18.53 8.70 2.52
C SER A 25 17.63 9.35 1.47
N TYR A 26 16.67 8.61 0.91
CA TYR A 26 15.74 9.13 -0.09
C TYR A 26 14.68 10.10 0.47
N GLN A 27 14.39 10.03 1.77
CA GLN A 27 13.48 10.97 2.42
C GLN A 27 13.96 12.43 2.30
N ALA A 28 15.28 12.64 2.21
CA ALA A 28 15.86 13.96 2.00
C ALA A 28 15.59 14.52 0.59
N ASP A 29 15.51 13.66 -0.43
CA ASP A 29 15.39 14.04 -1.84
C ASP A 29 13.96 14.31 -2.31
N LYS A 30 12.95 14.16 -1.44
CA LYS A 30 11.51 14.40 -1.69
C LYS A 30 10.86 13.59 -2.82
N ALA A 31 11.64 12.89 -3.65
CA ALA A 31 11.18 12.04 -4.74
C ALA A 31 11.93 10.70 -4.74
N ILE A 32 11.20 9.60 -4.89
CA ILE A 32 11.76 8.24 -4.90
C ILE A 32 11.30 7.54 -6.18
N ASN A 33 12.26 7.19 -7.06
CA ASN A 33 12.00 6.44 -8.29
C ASN A 33 12.49 5.00 -8.14
N ILE A 34 11.58 4.03 -8.22
CA ILE A 34 11.90 2.62 -8.02
C ILE A 34 11.74 1.87 -9.33
N VAL A 35 12.85 1.34 -9.85
CA VAL A 35 12.85 0.45 -11.00
C VAL A 35 13.00 -0.98 -10.50
N ALA A 36 12.06 -1.85 -10.87
CA ALA A 36 12.16 -3.27 -10.57
C ALA A 36 11.54 -4.11 -11.70
N ALA A 37 11.92 -5.38 -11.82
CA ALA A 37 11.40 -6.30 -12.84
C ALA A 37 9.91 -6.63 -12.62
N PRO A 38 9.08 -6.83 -13.67
CA PRO A 38 7.68 -7.24 -13.52
C PRO A 38 7.57 -8.49 -12.62
N GLY A 39 6.56 -8.54 -11.74
CA GLY A 39 6.44 -9.60 -10.74
C GLY A 39 7.34 -9.49 -9.51
N SER A 40 8.20 -8.46 -9.41
CA SER A 40 9.09 -8.29 -8.24
C SER A 40 8.35 -8.02 -6.92
N GLY A 41 7.14 -7.45 -6.97
CA GLY A 41 6.41 -7.01 -5.77
C GLY A 41 6.58 -5.52 -5.46
N LYS A 42 6.72 -4.67 -6.49
CA LYS A 42 6.80 -3.20 -6.35
C LYS A 42 5.61 -2.62 -5.59
N THR A 43 4.45 -3.24 -5.73
CA THR A 43 3.21 -2.86 -5.03
C THR A 43 3.40 -2.93 -3.52
N ILE A 44 3.90 -4.06 -3.00
CA ILE A 44 4.17 -4.26 -1.57
C ILE A 44 5.25 -3.28 -1.10
N LEU A 45 6.31 -3.12 -1.88
CA LEU A 45 7.40 -2.18 -1.57
C LEU A 45 6.89 -0.74 -1.50
N GLY A 46 6.06 -0.32 -2.46
CA GLY A 46 5.45 1.01 -2.50
C GLY A 46 4.53 1.27 -1.30
N LEU A 47 3.73 0.28 -0.90
CA LEU A 47 2.88 0.36 0.29
C LEU A 47 3.72 0.47 1.57
N GLU A 48 4.81 -0.30 1.68
CA GLU A 48 5.71 -0.21 2.83
C GLU A 48 6.42 1.15 2.91
N LEU A 49 6.76 1.75 1.77
CA LEU A 49 7.32 3.10 1.72
C LEU A 49 6.32 4.15 2.18
N ILE A 50 5.07 4.08 1.70
CA ILE A 50 3.97 4.95 2.14
C ILE A 50 3.77 4.82 3.66
N ARG A 51 3.83 3.59 4.18
CA ARG A 51 3.75 3.32 5.62
C ARG A 51 4.88 4.00 6.39
N ARG A 52 6.14 3.84 5.94
CA ARG A 52 7.32 4.44 6.58
C ARG A 52 7.32 5.97 6.49
N LEU A 53 6.74 6.54 5.44
CA LEU A 53 6.51 7.99 5.34
C LEU A 53 5.52 8.49 6.40
N GLY A 54 4.57 7.64 6.83
CA GLY A 54 3.58 7.96 7.86
C GLY A 54 2.62 9.08 7.48
N LYS A 55 2.49 9.38 6.18
CA LYS A 55 1.65 10.46 5.64
C LYS A 55 0.57 9.89 4.71
N PRO A 56 -0.57 10.58 4.55
CA PRO A 56 -1.53 10.24 3.51
C PRO A 56 -0.83 10.20 2.14
N ALA A 57 -1.12 9.17 1.35
CA ALA A 57 -0.52 8.98 0.04
C ALA A 57 -1.59 8.79 -1.03
N LEU A 58 -1.31 9.29 -2.23
CA LEU A 58 -2.16 9.13 -3.41
C LEU A 58 -1.46 8.19 -4.39
N ILE A 59 -2.14 7.10 -4.77
CA ILE A 59 -1.66 6.14 -5.77
C ILE A 59 -2.32 6.47 -7.10
N LEU A 60 -1.51 6.85 -8.09
CA LEU A 60 -1.98 7.12 -9.45
C LEU A 60 -1.88 5.84 -10.28
N SER A 61 -3.04 5.35 -10.75
CA SER A 61 -3.14 4.17 -11.59
C SER A 61 -3.63 4.56 -12.98
N PRO A 62 -3.03 4.04 -14.07
CA PRO A 62 -3.45 4.36 -15.43
C PRO A 62 -4.78 3.68 -15.82
N SER A 63 -5.24 2.67 -15.07
CA SER A 63 -6.52 2.00 -15.30
C SER A 63 -7.22 1.58 -14.01
N LEU A 64 -8.53 1.34 -14.09
CA LEU A 64 -9.35 0.83 -12.99
C LEU A 64 -8.89 -0.58 -12.55
N ALA A 65 -8.53 -1.44 -13.51
CA ALA A 65 -8.07 -2.79 -13.24
C ALA A 65 -6.77 -2.80 -12.41
N ILE A 66 -5.81 -1.95 -12.78
CA ILE A 66 -4.57 -1.83 -12.00
C ILE A 66 -4.88 -1.29 -10.61
N ARG A 67 -5.76 -0.28 -10.47
CA ARG A 67 -6.19 0.25 -9.16
C ARG A 67 -6.75 -0.86 -8.27
N GLN A 68 -7.56 -1.75 -8.83
CA GLN A 68 -8.18 -2.84 -8.08
C GLN A 68 -7.15 -3.86 -7.58
N GLN A 69 -6.16 -4.21 -8.41
CA GLN A 69 -5.04 -5.06 -7.99
C GLN A 69 -4.25 -4.46 -6.83
N TRP A 70 -4.07 -3.14 -6.78
CA TRP A 70 -3.45 -2.48 -5.63
C TRP A 70 -4.26 -2.69 -4.35
N GLY A 71 -5.59 -2.54 -4.42
CA GLY A 71 -6.49 -2.77 -3.30
C GLY A 71 -6.47 -4.21 -2.80
N GLU A 72 -6.54 -5.18 -3.71
CA GLU A 72 -6.45 -6.62 -3.38
C GLU A 72 -5.11 -6.95 -2.71
N ARG A 73 -3.99 -6.49 -3.27
CA ARG A 73 -2.66 -6.75 -2.70
C ARG A 73 -2.46 -6.08 -1.35
N PHE A 74 -3.06 -4.92 -1.15
CA PHE A 74 -3.09 -4.25 0.15
C PHE A 74 -3.88 -5.08 1.17
N ALA A 75 -5.08 -5.54 0.80
CA ALA A 75 -5.92 -6.36 1.67
C ALA A 75 -5.23 -7.68 2.03
N ASP A 76 -4.71 -8.41 1.05
CA ASP A 76 -4.03 -9.69 1.27
C ASP A 76 -2.80 -9.55 2.17
N GLY A 77 -1.97 -8.53 1.90
CA GLY A 77 -0.64 -8.39 2.48
C GLY A 77 -0.58 -7.63 3.81
N PHE A 78 -1.51 -6.69 4.03
CA PHE A 78 -1.45 -5.75 5.16
C PHE A 78 -2.67 -5.80 6.08
N LEU A 79 -3.85 -6.27 5.62
CA LEU A 79 -5.03 -6.39 6.49
C LEU A 79 -5.09 -7.78 7.12
N THR A 80 -5.14 -7.86 8.45
CA THR A 80 -5.46 -9.11 9.18
C THR A 80 -6.98 -9.30 9.18
N GLN A 81 -7.47 -10.55 9.24
CA GLN A 81 -8.92 -10.84 9.15
C GLN A 81 -9.76 -10.10 10.21
N ASP A 82 -9.16 -9.70 11.34
CA ASP A 82 -9.80 -8.87 12.38
C ASP A 82 -10.10 -7.41 11.95
N SER A 83 -9.56 -6.93 10.81
CA SER A 83 -9.78 -5.56 10.33
C SER A 83 -10.89 -5.43 9.28
N GLN A 84 -11.50 -6.54 8.85
CA GLN A 84 -12.55 -6.53 7.81
C GLN A 84 -13.90 -5.99 8.31
N GLU A 85 -14.14 -5.97 9.62
CA GLU A 85 -15.50 -5.77 10.15
C GLU A 85 -15.90 -4.31 10.36
N HIS A 86 -14.96 -3.35 10.32
CA HIS A 86 -15.24 -1.96 10.71
C HIS A 86 -15.33 -0.92 9.58
N ASP A 87 -15.01 -1.26 8.32
CA ASP A 87 -14.89 -0.24 7.26
C ASP A 87 -15.93 -0.36 6.12
N LEU A 88 -16.60 -1.50 5.96
CA LEU A 88 -17.63 -1.66 4.92
C LEU A 88 -19.02 -1.15 5.34
N SER A 89 -19.23 -0.85 6.63
CA SER A 89 -20.49 -0.29 7.15
C SER A 89 -20.60 1.24 7.00
N ARG A 90 -19.56 1.91 6.50
CA ARG A 90 -19.50 3.39 6.39
C ARG A 90 -19.73 3.94 4.98
N ILE A 91 -20.15 3.12 4.03
CA ILE A 91 -20.65 3.63 2.74
C ILE A 91 -22.17 3.73 2.86
N PRO A 92 -22.76 4.88 3.26
CA PRO A 92 -24.17 5.11 3.01
C PRO A 92 -24.37 5.17 1.49
N CYS A 93 -24.86 4.08 0.92
CA CYS A 93 -25.44 4.06 -0.41
C CYS A 93 -26.73 4.90 -0.37
N SER A 94 -26.60 6.22 -0.55
CA SER A 94 -27.77 7.07 -0.82
C SER A 94 -28.13 6.96 -2.30
N THR A 95 -28.84 5.89 -2.66
CA THR A 95 -29.71 5.85 -3.83
C THR A 95 -30.83 4.87 -3.55
N GLN A 96 -31.91 5.38 -2.97
CA GLN A 96 -33.23 4.80 -3.17
C GLN A 96 -34.16 5.92 -3.60
N ARG A 97 -34.48 5.82 -4.89
CA ARG A 97 -35.56 6.49 -5.61
C ARG A 97 -36.81 5.65 -5.35
N SER A 98 -37.84 6.25 -4.75
CA SER A 98 -39.27 5.94 -4.94
C SER A 98 -40.08 7.13 -4.44
#